data_AF-A0A024FX93-F1
#
_entry.id   AF-A0A024FX93-F1
#
_cell.length_a   1.000
_cell.length_b   1.000
_cell.length_c   1.000
_cell.angle_alpha   90.00
_cell.angle_beta   90.00
_cell.angle_gamma   90.00
#
_symmetry.space_group_name_H-M   'P 1'
#
loop_
_entity.id
_entity.type
_entity.pdbx_description
1 polymer ?
#
loop_
_entity_poly.entity_id
_entity_poly.type
_entity_poly.pdbx_seq_one_letter_code
_entity_poly.pdbx_strand_id
1 'polypeptide(L)'
;MHMDVEKQKRWLNLFKECGITLSLNGHDHTMAYHKYEYTTYLTSGNGGGIKARALSRGTKNSENAFLWQQEEEKLSYGFLALSFTKKEITAQFVVVDAGPNEAYKVIHTVNIPRVAHDAPFSSKNVSNLQTS
;
A
#
# COMPACT_ATOMS: atom_id res chain seq x y z
N MET A 1 -6.12 0.16 -8.35
CA MET A 1 -6.78 1.47 -8.51
C MET A 1 -7.79 1.34 -9.63
N HIS A 2 -9.09 1.43 -9.32
CA HIS A 2 -10.14 1.47 -10.34
C HIS A 2 -10.27 2.90 -10.89
N MET A 3 -9.39 3.25 -11.83
CA MET A 3 -9.38 4.54 -12.53
C MET A 3 -9.00 4.32 -14.00
N ASP A 4 -9.40 5.24 -14.88
CA ASP A 4 -8.86 5.27 -16.24
C ASP A 4 -7.35 5.59 -16.23
N VAL A 5 -6.66 5.19 -17.29
CA VAL A 5 -5.19 5.25 -17.40
C VAL A 5 -4.67 6.69 -17.27
N GLU A 6 -5.38 7.68 -17.80
CA GLU A 6 -4.93 9.08 -17.76
C GLU A 6 -5.06 9.67 -16.36
N LYS A 7 -6.15 9.38 -15.65
CA LYS A 7 -6.27 9.72 -14.22
C LYS A 7 -5.23 9.02 -13.37
N GLN A 8 -4.95 7.74 -13.64
CA GLN A 8 -3.90 7.00 -12.94
C GLN A 8 -2.55 7.69 -13.12
N LYS A 9 -2.13 7.99 -14.35
CA LYS A 9 -0.88 8.71 -14.63
C LYS A 9 -0.79 10.05 -13.92
N ARG A 10 -1.88 10.84 -13.93
CA ARG A 10 -1.92 12.13 -13.23
C ARG A 10 -1.68 11.99 -11.73
N TRP A 11 -2.28 10.98 -11.09
CA TRP A 11 -2.05 10.69 -9.68
C TRP A 11 -0.63 10.20 -9.39
N LEU A 12 -0.08 9.33 -10.25
CA LEU A 12 1.30 8.87 -10.13
C LEU A 12 2.29 10.04 -10.20
N ASN A 13 2.07 10.98 -11.13
CA ASN A 13 2.89 12.19 -11.26
C ASN A 13 2.79 13.07 -10.01
N LEU A 14 1.59 13.28 -9.48
CA LEU A 14 1.41 14.07 -8.26
C LEU A 14 2.09 13.42 -7.05
N PHE A 15 1.94 12.10 -6.88
CA PHE A 15 2.63 11.37 -5.81
C PHE A 15 4.13 11.51 -5.94
N LYS A 16 4.61 11.55 -7.18
CA LYS A 16 6.00 11.79 -7.46
C LYS A 16 6.46 13.19 -7.07
N GLU A 17 5.77 14.22 -7.55
CA GLU A 17 6.10 15.61 -7.22
C GLU A 17 6.06 15.90 -5.72
N CYS A 18 5.14 15.26 -4.98
CA CYS A 18 5.02 15.42 -3.53
C CYS A 18 5.94 14.50 -2.71
N GLY A 19 6.70 13.60 -3.36
CA GLY A 19 7.58 12.64 -2.68
C GLY A 19 6.84 11.61 -1.82
N ILE A 20 5.65 11.18 -2.26
CA ILE A 20 4.87 10.15 -1.58
C ILE A 20 5.51 8.78 -1.82
N THR A 21 6.00 8.16 -0.75
CA THR A 21 6.65 6.84 -0.80
C THR A 21 5.71 5.68 -0.45
N LEU A 22 4.57 5.97 0.19
CA LEU A 22 3.57 5.00 0.60
C LEU A 22 2.15 5.53 0.32
N SER A 23 1.36 4.73 -0.38
CA SER A 23 -0.08 4.92 -0.57
C SER A 23 -0.83 3.71 -0.02
N LEU A 24 -1.91 3.96 0.71
CA LEU A 24 -2.76 2.94 1.32
C LEU A 24 -4.16 3.06 0.76
N ASN A 25 -4.79 1.93 0.42
CA ASN A 25 -6.19 1.91 0.02
C ASN A 25 -6.96 0.72 0.60
N GLY A 26 -8.29 0.87 0.61
CA GLY A 26 -9.26 -0.19 0.87
C GLY A 26 -10.12 -0.44 -0.37
N HIS A 27 -11.42 -0.70 -0.19
CA HIS A 27 -12.42 -0.98 -1.24
C HIS A 27 -12.31 -2.36 -1.89
N ASP A 28 -11.16 -2.70 -2.46
CA ASP A 28 -10.93 -4.02 -3.00
C ASP A 28 -10.75 -4.96 -1.80
N HIS A 29 -11.73 -5.82 -1.49
CA HIS A 29 -11.78 -6.66 -0.29
C HIS A 29 -10.67 -7.74 -0.28
N THR A 30 -9.41 -7.32 -0.29
CA THR A 30 -8.22 -8.17 -0.40
C THR A 30 -7.04 -7.50 0.29
N MET A 31 -5.94 -8.25 0.38
CA MET A 31 -4.64 -7.74 0.74
C MET A 31 -3.71 -7.84 -0.47
N ALA A 32 -3.10 -6.73 -0.86
CA ALA A 32 -2.18 -6.69 -1.98
C ALA A 32 -1.09 -5.63 -1.81
N TYR A 33 0.04 -5.88 -2.44
CA TYR A 33 1.18 -5.00 -2.53
C TYR A 33 1.60 -4.87 -3.99
N HIS A 34 1.75 -3.63 -4.44
CA HIS A 34 2.34 -3.29 -5.73
C HIS A 34 3.24 -2.06 -5.59
N LYS A 35 4.10 -1.86 -6.59
CA LYS A 35 5.03 -0.73 -6.62
C LYS A 35 4.96 -0.07 -7.99
N TYR A 36 4.74 1.25 -8.01
CA TYR A 36 4.87 2.05 -9.24
C TYR A 36 6.00 3.04 -9.03
N GLU A 37 7.00 2.96 -9.92
CA GLU A 37 8.26 3.69 -9.80
C GLU A 37 8.87 3.53 -8.40
N TYR A 38 8.69 4.53 -7.54
CA TYR A 38 9.22 4.59 -6.18
C TYR A 38 8.15 4.61 -5.09
N THR A 39 6.88 4.74 -5.45
CA THR A 39 5.78 4.70 -4.48
C THR A 39 5.34 3.26 -4.27
N THR A 40 5.32 2.84 -3.02
CA THR A 40 4.72 1.57 -2.59
C THR A 40 3.23 1.76 -2.38
N TYR A 41 2.42 0.85 -2.91
CA TYR A 41 0.98 0.86 -2.76
C TYR A 41 0.53 -0.41 -2.06
N LEU A 42 -0.21 -0.25 -0.97
CA LEU A 42 -0.74 -1.36 -0.19
C LEU A 42 -2.26 -1.28 -0.17
N THR A 43 -2.89 -2.40 -0.48
CA THR A 43 -4.34 -2.59 -0.40
C THR A 43 -4.65 -3.46 0.80
N SER A 44 -5.51 -2.99 1.69
CA SER A 44 -6.00 -3.73 2.86
C SER A 44 -7.51 -3.51 3.02
N GLY A 45 -8.31 -4.02 2.08
CA GLY A 45 -9.77 -3.84 2.05
C GLY A 45 -10.59 -4.94 2.73
N ASN A 46 -9.94 -5.97 3.27
CA ASN A 46 -10.55 -7.14 3.91
C ASN A 46 -10.87 -6.94 5.40
N GLY A 47 -11.44 -5.79 5.78
CA GLY A 47 -11.63 -5.42 7.19
C GLY A 47 -12.81 -6.07 7.93
N GLY A 48 -13.65 -6.89 7.29
CA GLY A 48 -14.74 -7.61 7.96
C GLY A 48 -16.17 -7.35 7.44
N GLY A 49 -16.37 -6.38 6.55
CA GLY A 49 -17.72 -6.00 6.09
C GLY A 49 -18.34 -6.94 5.03
N ILE A 50 -17.54 -7.36 4.04
CA ILE A 50 -17.96 -8.23 2.94
C ILE A 50 -16.87 -9.27 2.72
N LYS A 51 -17.26 -10.48 2.30
CA LYS A 51 -16.30 -11.56 1.98
C LYS A 51 -15.18 -11.03 1.10
N ALA A 52 -13.96 -11.33 1.53
CA ALA A 52 -12.78 -10.99 0.77
C ALA A 52 -12.82 -11.67 -0.60
N ARG A 53 -12.28 -10.99 -1.62
CA ARG A 53 -12.24 -11.47 -3.02
C ARG A 53 -10.86 -11.21 -3.60
N ALA A 54 -10.33 -12.14 -4.39
CA ALA A 54 -9.12 -11.89 -5.13
C ALA A 54 -9.38 -10.82 -6.21
N LEU A 55 -8.50 -9.82 -6.28
CA LEU A 55 -8.41 -8.95 -7.46
C LEU A 55 -8.12 -9.81 -8.69
N SER A 56 -8.76 -9.49 -9.82
CA SER A 56 -8.39 -10.07 -11.10
C SER A 56 -6.92 -9.76 -11.33
N ARG A 57 -6.07 -10.79 -11.34
CA ARG A 57 -4.64 -10.62 -11.63
C ARG A 57 -4.52 -9.90 -12.96
N GLY A 58 -4.11 -8.63 -12.92
CA GLY A 58 -3.54 -8.00 -14.10
C GLY A 58 -2.46 -8.92 -14.65
N THR A 59 -2.35 -9.01 -15.97
CA THR A 59 -1.34 -9.84 -16.62
C THR A 59 0.01 -9.64 -15.93
N LYS A 60 0.68 -10.74 -15.54
CA LYS A 60 1.96 -10.77 -14.80
C LYS A 60 3.07 -9.88 -15.40
N ASN A 61 2.89 -9.43 -16.64
CA ASN A 61 3.84 -8.61 -17.42
C ASN A 61 3.35 -7.19 -17.71
N SER A 62 2.24 -6.74 -17.12
CA SER A 62 1.88 -5.32 -17.15
C SER A 62 2.69 -4.58 -16.09
N GLU A 63 3.04 -3.32 -16.34
CA GLU A 63 3.62 -2.41 -15.34
C GLU A 63 2.76 -2.30 -14.05
N ASN A 64 1.54 -2.85 -14.09
CA ASN A 64 0.55 -2.91 -13.03
C ASN A 64 0.50 -4.26 -12.27
N ALA A 65 1.46 -5.16 -12.48
CA ALA A 65 1.45 -6.47 -11.83
C ALA A 65 1.68 -6.37 -10.31
N PHE A 66 0.86 -7.08 -9.52
CA PHE A 66 1.06 -7.19 -8.08
C PHE A 66 2.39 -7.87 -7.77
N LEU A 67 3.16 -7.27 -6.86
CA LEU A 67 4.35 -7.91 -6.31
C LEU A 67 3.96 -8.98 -5.29
N TRP A 68 2.86 -8.75 -4.58
CA TRP A 68 2.25 -9.75 -3.71
C TRP A 68 0.74 -9.51 -3.60
N GLN A 69 -0.01 -10.60 -3.43
CA GLN A 69 -1.44 -10.58 -3.16
C GLN A 69 -1.80 -11.83 -2.34
N GLN A 70 -2.72 -11.70 -1.39
CA GLN A 70 -3.26 -12.86 -0.68
C GLN A 70 -3.97 -13.81 -1.65
N GLU A 71 -3.63 -15.09 -1.56
CA GLU A 71 -4.24 -16.15 -2.38
C GLU A 71 -5.73 -16.28 -2.08
N GLU A 72 -6.53 -16.51 -3.13
CA GLU A 72 -7.99 -16.55 -3.05
C GLU A 72 -8.50 -17.58 -2.04
N GLU A 73 -7.88 -18.75 -1.99
CA GLU A 73 -8.23 -19.85 -1.09
C GLU A 73 -7.91 -19.55 0.39
N LYS A 74 -7.14 -18.49 0.67
CA LYS A 74 -6.67 -18.11 2.01
C LYS A 74 -7.20 -16.77 2.45
N LEU A 75 -8.19 -16.22 1.75
CA LEU A 75 -8.77 -14.92 2.05
C LEU A 75 -9.36 -14.93 3.47
N SER A 76 -8.78 -14.10 4.33
CA SER A 76 -9.15 -13.94 5.73
C SER A 76 -9.42 -12.47 5.99
N TYR A 77 -10.12 -12.13 7.06
CA TYR A 77 -10.19 -10.74 7.49
C TYR A 77 -8.88 -10.30 8.13
N GLY A 78 -8.59 -9.02 8.05
CA GLY A 78 -7.33 -8.50 8.55
C GLY A 78 -7.18 -6.99 8.41
N PHE A 79 -5.97 -6.54 8.71
CA PHE A 79 -5.58 -5.14 8.67
C PHE A 79 -4.10 -5.00 8.34
N LEU A 80 -3.68 -3.76 8.10
CA LEU A 80 -2.29 -3.40 7.93
C LEU A 80 -1.75 -2.78 9.24
N ALA A 81 -0.71 -3.36 9.81
CA ALA A 81 0.05 -2.77 10.91
C ALA A 81 1.27 -2.02 10.36
N LEU A 82 1.45 -0.77 10.78
CA LEU A 82 2.55 0.09 10.32
C LEU A 82 3.47 0.46 11.47
N SER A 83 4.77 0.33 11.23
CA SER A 83 5.83 0.74 12.13
C SER A 83 6.82 1.65 11.40
N PHE A 84 7.30 2.68 12.07
CA PHE A 84 8.13 3.73 11.45
C PHE A 84 9.46 3.87 12.16
N THR A 85 10.53 3.94 11.38
CA THR A 85 11.85 4.34 11.86
C THR A 85 12.34 5.57 11.07
N LYS A 86 13.52 6.08 11.43
CA LYS A 86 14.19 7.10 10.61
C LYS A 86 14.58 6.59 9.23
N LYS A 87 14.75 5.27 9.06
CA LYS A 87 15.30 4.66 7.84
C LYS A 87 14.24 3.98 6.97
N GLU A 88 13.13 3.54 7.55
CA GLU A 88 12.14 2.75 6.83
C GLU A 88 10.75 2.80 7.47
N ILE A 89 9.75 2.43 6.67
CA ILE A 89 8.40 2.08 7.10
C ILE A 89 8.27 0.57 6.95
N THR A 90 7.92 -0.12 8.01
CA THR A 90 7.58 -1.55 7.98
C THR A 90 6.06 -1.67 7.96
N ALA A 91 5.53 -2.35 6.95
CA ALA A 91 4.11 -2.63 6.80
C ALA A 91 3.86 -4.14 6.88
N GLN A 92 2.99 -4.57 7.79
CA GLN A 92 2.66 -5.96 8.02
C GLN A 92 1.19 -6.21 7.74
N PHE A 93 0.90 -7.16 6.85
CA PHE A 93 -0.44 -7.66 6.62
C PHE A 93 -0.77 -8.70 7.69
N VAL A 94 -1.75 -8.38 8.52
CA VAL A 94 -2.15 -9.19 9.68
C VAL A 94 -3.54 -9.73 9.43
N VAL A 95 -3.70 -11.05 9.50
CA VAL A 95 -5.02 -11.69 9.46
C VAL A 95 -5.48 -12.04 10.87
N VAL A 96 -6.80 -12.00 11.05
CA VAL A 96 -7.47 -12.48 12.24
C VAL A 96 -7.90 -13.92 11.98
N ASP A 97 -7.38 -14.85 12.78
CA ASP A 97 -7.89 -16.23 12.81
C ASP A 97 -9.19 -16.24 13.63
N ALA A 98 -10.30 -16.62 13.02
CA ALA A 98 -11.61 -16.70 13.67
C ALA A 98 -11.76 -17.94 14.59
N GLY A 99 -10.67 -18.67 14.85
CA GLY A 99 -10.63 -19.71 15.87
C GLY A 99 -10.90 -19.19 17.29
N PRO A 100 -11.08 -20.10 18.27
CA PRO A 100 -11.54 -19.79 19.62
C PRO A 100 -10.61 -18.87 20.43
N ASN A 101 -9.41 -18.57 19.94
CA ASN A 101 -8.43 -17.72 20.60
C ASN A 101 -8.19 -16.38 19.90
N GLU A 102 -8.95 -16.05 18.83
CA GLU A 102 -8.80 -14.83 18.02
C GLU A 102 -7.33 -14.40 17.85
N ALA A 103 -6.55 -15.25 17.19
CA ALA A 103 -5.11 -15.03 17.05
C ALA A 103 -4.81 -14.11 15.86
N TYR A 104 -3.92 -13.14 16.06
CA TYR A 104 -3.36 -12.32 14.98
C TYR A 104 -2.16 -13.01 14.36
N LYS A 105 -2.15 -13.13 13.03
CA LYS A 105 -1.03 -13.72 12.29
C LYS A 105 -0.55 -12.77 11.20
N VAL A 106 0.75 -12.44 11.23
CA VAL A 106 1.40 -11.75 10.12
C VAL A 106 1.55 -12.72 8.95
N ILE A 107 0.98 -12.37 7.80
CA ILE A 107 1.04 -13.19 6.58
C ILE A 107 1.98 -12.61 5.52
N HIS A 108 2.31 -11.32 5.61
CA HIS A 108 3.27 -10.67 4.71
C HIS A 108 3.85 -9.41 5.36
N THR A 109 5.11 -9.11 5.04
CA THR A 109 5.83 -7.93 5.53
C THR A 109 6.49 -7.22 4.35
N VAL A 110 6.31 -5.90 4.29
CA VAL A 110 6.94 -5.02 3.31
C VAL A 110 7.78 -3.99 4.05
N ASN A 111 9.08 -3.92 3.75
CA ASN A 111 9.97 -2.87 4.24
C ASN A 111 10.16 -1.81 3.15
N ILE A 112 9.76 -0.59 3.45
CA ILE A 112 9.77 0.54 2.53
C ILE A 112 10.86 1.50 3.00
N PRO A 113 12.00 1.61 2.28
CA PRO A 113 13.05 2.53 2.68
C PRO A 113 12.52 3.96 2.64
N ARG A 114 12.88 4.73 3.66
CA ARG A 114 12.61 6.16 3.73
C ARG A 114 13.67 6.85 2.87
N VAL A 115 13.42 6.90 1.57
CA VAL A 115 14.26 7.66 0.65
C VAL A 115 14.09 9.14 0.99
N ALA A 116 15.18 9.83 1.29
CA ALA A 116 15.16 11.28 1.40
C ALA A 116 14.91 11.83 -0.01
N HIS A 117 13.64 12.03 -0.36
CA HIS A 117 13.31 12.79 -1.56
C HIS A 117 13.60 14.26 -1.29
N ASP A 118 14.07 14.96 -2.32
CA ASP A 118 14.02 16.43 -2.41
C ASP A 118 12.56 16.89 -2.59
N ALA A 119 11.63 16.26 -1.87
CA ALA A 119 10.22 16.60 -1.88
C ALA A 119 10.11 18.05 -1.39
N PRO A 120 9.28 18.89 -2.03
CA PRO A 120 9.11 20.29 -1.64
C PRO A 120 8.67 20.44 -0.17
N PHE A 121 8.11 19.38 0.42
CA PHE A 121 7.68 19.32 1.83
C PHE A 121 8.64 18.57 2.76
N SER A 122 9.85 18.24 2.30
CA SER A 122 10.86 17.65 3.20
C SER A 122 11.38 18.70 4.18
N SER A 123 11.90 18.26 5.34
CA SER A 123 12.53 19.16 6.30
C SER A 123 13.78 19.87 5.75
N LYS A 124 14.27 19.50 4.55
CA LYS A 124 15.34 20.19 3.84
C LYS A 124 14.83 21.37 2.99
N ASN A 125 13.54 21.43 2.71
CA ASN A 125 12.88 22.44 1.87
C ASN A 125 11.92 23.34 2.68
N VAL A 126 12.12 23.46 4.00
CA VAL A 126 11.28 24.27 4.91
C VAL A 126 11.28 25.75 4.50
N SER A 127 12.31 26.22 3.80
CA SER A 127 12.34 27.56 3.19
C SER A 127 11.21 27.80 2.18
N ASN A 128 10.65 26.74 1.57
CA ASN A 128 9.54 26.84 0.61
C ASN A 128 8.16 26.82 1.28
N LEU A 129 8.09 26.57 2.60
CA LEU A 129 6.85 26.62 3.39
C LEU A 129 6.58 27.99 4.02
N GLN A 130 7.51 28.94 3.86
CA GLN A 130 7.31 30.34 4.24
C GLN A 130 7.04 31.19 2.99
N THR A 131 5.84 31.14 2.43
CA THR A 131 5.20 32.29 1.75
C THR A 131 3.77 31.95 1.35
N SER A 132 2.81 32.43 2.13
CA SER A 132 1.69 33.28 1.71
C SER A 132 0.86 33.65 2.94
#